data_AF-A0A945QE41-F1
#
_entry.id   AF-A0A945QE41-F1
#
_cell.length_a   1.000
_cell.length_b   1.000
_cell.length_c   1.000
_cell.angle_alpha   90.00
_cell.angle_beta   90.00
_cell.angle_gamma   90.00
#
_symmetry.space_group_name_H-M   'P 1'
#
loop_
_entity.id
_entity.type
_entity.pdbx_description
1 polymer ?
#
loop_
_entity_poly.entity_id
_entity_poly.type
_entity_poly.pdbx_seq_one_letter_code
_entity_poly.pdbx_strand_id
1 'polypeptide(L)'
;KNIKSYFEVHQPDLVINAAAYTAVNKAEEEQDITYAINRDGTANLAAVSKEKNIPLLHISTDYVFDGTKSEAYSENDAVSPLGIYGISKWQGEETIRQTLPEHIILRVA
;
A
#
# COMPACT_ATOMS: atom_id res chain seq x y z
N LYS A 1 -9.50 -15.68 -7.43
CA LYS A 1 -9.63 -15.08 -8.78
C LYS A 1 -8.29 -14.44 -9.13
N ASN A 2 -7.79 -14.59 -10.36
CA ASN A 2 -6.49 -14.07 -10.77
C ASN A 2 -6.62 -12.59 -11.18
N ILE A 3 -5.76 -11.72 -10.63
CA ILE A 3 -5.79 -10.28 -10.88
C ILE A 3 -5.43 -9.92 -12.33
N LYS A 4 -4.55 -10.67 -12.98
CA LYS A 4 -4.18 -10.46 -14.39
C LYS A 4 -5.39 -10.59 -15.31
N SER A 5 -6.19 -11.63 -15.11
CA SER A 5 -7.41 -11.86 -15.89
C SER A 5 -8.43 -10.73 -15.72
N TYR A 6 -8.47 -10.08 -14.55
CA TYR A 6 -9.35 -8.93 -14.35
C TYR A 6 -8.92 -7.72 -15.20
N PHE A 7 -7.61 -7.44 -15.27
CA PHE A 7 -7.06 -6.37 -16.10
C PHE A 7 -7.25 -6.64 -17.60
N GLU A 8 -7.17 -7.91 -18.02
CA GLU A 8 -7.40 -8.29 -19.43
C GLU A 8 -8.84 -8.06 -19.88
N VAL A 9 -9.80 -8.39 -19.00
CA VAL A 9 -11.23 -8.24 -19.29
C VAL A 9 -11.67 -6.78 -19.22
N HIS A 10 -11.21 -6.03 -18.22
CA HIS A 10 -11.71 -4.68 -17.95
C HIS A 10 -10.86 -3.56 -18.52
N GLN A 11 -9.58 -3.80 -18.81
CA GLN A 11 -8.65 -2.83 -19.40
C GLN A 11 -8.73 -1.44 -18.75
N PRO A 12 -8.50 -1.33 -17.42
CA PRO A 12 -8.66 -0.06 -16.73
C PRO A 12 -7.58 0.95 -17.13
N ASP A 13 -7.96 2.22 -17.25
CA ASP A 13 -7.00 3.33 -17.48
C ASP A 13 -6.29 3.77 -16.19
N LEU A 14 -6.85 3.45 -15.02
CA LEU A 14 -6.32 3.79 -13.70
C LEU A 14 -6.75 2.73 -12.68
N VAL A 15 -5.87 2.43 -11.72
CA VAL A 15 -6.18 1.59 -10.58
C VAL A 15 -6.19 2.44 -9.30
N ILE A 16 -7.24 2.31 -8.50
CA ILE A 16 -7.29 2.88 -7.15
C ILE A 16 -7.32 1.73 -6.14
N ASN A 17 -6.22 1.54 -5.43
CA ASN A 17 -6.12 0.55 -4.37
C ASN A 17 -6.54 1.15 -3.03
N ALA A 18 -7.82 0.97 -2.69
CA ALA A 18 -8.39 1.28 -1.37
C ALA A 18 -8.52 0.04 -0.47
N ALA A 19 -8.08 -1.14 -0.93
CA ALA A 19 -8.14 -2.36 -0.14
C ALA A 19 -6.99 -2.42 0.88
N ALA A 20 -7.31 -2.74 2.12
CA ALA A 20 -6.36 -2.93 3.19
C ALA A 20 -6.96 -3.81 4.30
N TYR A 21 -6.10 -4.49 5.05
CA TYR A 21 -6.45 -5.01 6.35
C TYR A 21 -6.36 -3.86 7.36
N THR A 22 -7.50 -3.39 7.87
CA THR A 22 -7.61 -2.16 8.68
C THR A 22 -7.90 -2.41 10.16
N ALA A 23 -7.99 -3.66 10.61
CA ALA A 23 -8.19 -3.98 12.02
C ALA A 23 -6.87 -3.86 12.79
N VAL A 24 -6.41 -2.62 13.03
CA VAL A 24 -5.09 -2.29 13.61
C VAL A 24 -4.78 -3.11 14.86
N ASN A 25 -5.71 -3.21 15.81
CA ASN A 25 -5.50 -3.95 17.07
C ASN A 25 -5.24 -5.44 16.86
N LYS A 26 -5.78 -6.02 15.78
CA LYS A 26 -5.64 -7.45 15.46
C LYS A 26 -4.43 -7.74 14.58
N ALA A 27 -3.85 -6.72 13.95
CA ALA A 27 -2.75 -6.90 13.00
C ALA A 27 -1.54 -7.62 13.62
N GLU A 28 -1.28 -7.41 14.91
CA GLU A 28 -0.20 -8.07 15.65
C GLU A 28 -0.40 -9.59 15.79
N GLU A 29 -1.65 -10.02 15.93
CA GLU A 29 -2.02 -11.44 16.06
C GLU A 29 -2.21 -12.08 14.68
N GLU A 30 -2.78 -11.32 13.74
CA GLU A 30 -3.14 -11.74 12.39
C GLU A 30 -2.10 -11.26 11.36
N GLN A 31 -0.82 -11.48 11.64
CA GLN A 31 0.28 -10.93 10.84
C GLN A 31 0.27 -11.43 9.39
N ASP A 32 0.08 -12.73 9.19
CA ASP A 32 0.13 -13.35 7.87
C ASP A 32 -0.90 -12.74 6.90
N ILE A 33 -2.15 -12.60 7.36
CA ILE A 33 -3.21 -11.99 6.54
C ILE A 33 -3.00 -10.48 6.39
N THR A 34 -2.47 -9.81 7.42
CA THR A 34 -2.13 -8.39 7.36
C THR A 34 -1.09 -8.14 6.27
N TYR A 35 0.00 -8.91 6.24
CA TYR A 35 1.02 -8.83 5.18
C TYR A 35 0.46 -9.25 3.82
N ALA A 36 -0.30 -10.34 3.76
CA ALA A 36 -0.88 -10.83 2.50
C ALA A 36 -1.75 -9.75 1.82
N ILE A 37 -2.51 -8.97 2.60
CA ILE A 37 -3.37 -7.92 2.05
C ILE A 37 -2.57 -6.63 1.82
N ASN A 38 -1.90 -6.10 2.84
CA ASN A 38 -1.32 -4.76 2.78
C ASN A 38 -0.04 -4.68 1.96
N ARG A 39 0.81 -5.73 2.02
CA ARG A 39 2.06 -5.81 1.27
C ARG A 39 1.88 -6.60 -0.03
N ASP A 40 1.48 -7.87 0.07
CA ASP A 40 1.53 -8.77 -1.10
C ASP A 40 0.43 -8.43 -2.12
N GLY A 41 -0.78 -8.08 -1.65
CA GLY A 41 -1.86 -7.58 -2.51
C GLY A 41 -1.46 -6.32 -3.27
N THR A 42 -0.80 -5.39 -2.57
CA THR A 42 -0.25 -4.16 -3.16
C THR A 42 0.86 -4.46 -4.17
N ALA A 43 1.77 -5.39 -3.87
CA ALA A 43 2.82 -5.84 -4.77
C ALA A 43 2.26 -6.41 -6.09
N ASN A 44 1.22 -7.24 -5.98
CA ASN A 44 0.55 -7.84 -7.14
C ASN A 44 -0.09 -6.78 -8.04
N LEU A 45 -0.75 -5.78 -7.44
CA LEU A 45 -1.33 -4.65 -8.18
C LEU A 45 -0.24 -3.84 -8.89
N ALA A 46 0.84 -3.49 -8.20
CA ALA A 46 1.95 -2.74 -8.80
C ALA A 46 2.58 -3.48 -9.98
N ALA A 47 2.80 -4.80 -9.84
CA ALA A 47 3.41 -5.62 -10.88
C ALA A 47 2.55 -5.69 -12.15
N VAL A 48 1.24 -5.95 -12.01
CA VAL A 48 0.34 -6.02 -13.17
C VAL A 48 0.11 -4.65 -13.81
N SER A 49 0.01 -3.60 -12.98
CA SER A 49 -0.12 -2.22 -13.45
C SER A 49 1.11 -1.81 -14.27
N LYS A 50 2.32 -2.18 -13.82
CA LYS A 50 3.57 -1.98 -14.58
C LYS A 50 3.55 -2.73 -15.91
N GLU A 51 3.17 -4.01 -15.91
CA GLU A 51 3.11 -4.84 -17.12
C GLU A 51 2.20 -4.23 -18.19
N LYS A 52 1.12 -3.57 -17.78
CA LYS A 52 0.11 -2.98 -18.66
C LYS A 52 0.27 -1.48 -18.89
N ASN A 53 1.28 -0.82 -18.29
CA ASN A 53 1.46 0.62 -18.28
C ASN A 53 0.21 1.38 -17.78
N ILE A 54 -0.35 0.94 -16.65
CA ILE A 54 -1.51 1.56 -16.02
C ILE A 54 -1.04 2.26 -14.73
N PRO A 55 -1.37 3.54 -14.50
CA PRO A 55 -1.04 4.21 -13.25
C PRO A 55 -1.81 3.65 -12.05
N LEU A 56 -1.22 3.78 -10.85
CA LEU A 56 -1.80 3.31 -9.59
C LEU A 56 -1.86 4.43 -8.54
N LEU A 57 -3.05 4.66 -7.98
CA LEU A 57 -3.24 5.39 -6.73
C LEU A 57 -3.40 4.40 -5.57
N HIS A 58 -2.52 4.46 -4.58
CA HIS A 58 -2.58 3.63 -3.37
C HIS A 58 -2.93 4.47 -2.13
N ILE A 59 -3.98 4.05 -1.41
CA ILE A 59 -4.35 4.66 -0.13
C ILE A 59 -3.49 4.03 0.96
N SER A 60 -2.69 4.85 1.63
CA SER A 60 -1.84 4.49 2.76
C SER A 60 -2.33 5.16 4.05
N THR A 61 -1.47 5.26 5.06
CA THR A 61 -1.84 5.66 6.42
C THR A 61 -0.75 6.53 7.04
N ASP A 62 -1.13 7.37 7.99
CA ASP A 62 -0.25 8.05 8.93
C ASP A 62 0.47 7.10 9.90
N TYR A 63 -0.01 5.86 10.11
CA TYR A 63 0.63 4.82 10.94
C TYR A 63 1.99 4.35 10.40
N VAL A 64 2.44 4.86 9.26
CA VAL A 64 3.84 4.74 8.83
C VAL A 64 4.79 5.56 9.71
N PHE A 65 4.28 6.55 10.46
CA PHE A 65 5.05 7.35 11.39
C PHE A 65 4.88 6.86 12.83
N ASP A 66 5.79 7.30 13.71
CA ASP A 66 5.81 6.93 15.13
C ASP A 66 4.96 7.87 16.02
N GLY A 67 4.46 8.97 15.47
CA GLY A 67 3.67 9.96 16.20
C GLY A 67 4.45 10.78 17.23
N THR A 68 5.79 10.73 17.23
CA THR A 68 6.62 11.42 18.22
C THR A 68 6.92 12.87 17.85
N LYS A 69 6.71 13.27 16.59
CA LYS A 69 6.93 14.64 16.11
C LYS A 69 5.89 15.58 16.71
N SER A 70 6.36 16.71 17.26
CA SER A 70 5.50 17.76 17.82
C SER A 70 4.80 18.62 16.76
N GLU A 71 5.26 18.53 15.52
CA GLU A 71 4.71 19.22 14.35
C GLU A 71 4.08 18.21 13.39
N ALA A 72 3.34 18.69 12.39
CA ALA A 72 2.78 17.83 11.35
C ALA A 72 3.89 17.10 10.57
N TYR A 73 3.64 15.83 10.24
CA TYR A 73 4.48 15.08 9.30
C TYR A 73 4.28 15.59 7.87
N SER A 74 5.36 15.59 7.11
CA SER A 74 5.41 15.83 5.68
C SER A 74 5.77 14.53 4.94
N GLU A 75 5.57 14.51 3.62
CA GLU A 75 5.89 13.37 2.78
C GLU A 75 7.39 13.04 2.75
N ASN A 76 8.24 14.01 3.11
CA ASN A 76 9.70 13.87 3.16
C ASN A 76 10.23 13.42 4.53
N ASP A 77 9.37 13.36 5.56
CA ASP A 77 9.81 12.90 6.88
C ASP A 77 10.14 11.40 6.87
N ALA A 78 11.09 11.03 7.73
CA ALA A 78 11.49 9.64 7.88
C ALA A 78 10.33 8.79 8.41
N VAL A 79 10.16 7.62 7.81
CA VAL A 79 9.13 6.65 8.17
C VAL A 79 9.62 5.75 9.31
N SER A 80 8.78 5.55 10.32
CA SER A 80 9.09 4.80 11.54
C SER A 80 7.81 4.17 12.14
N PRO A 81 7.21 3.17 11.48
CA PRO A 81 5.94 2.60 11.92
C PRO A 81 6.07 1.86 13.26
N LEU A 82 5.07 2.04 14.13
CA LEU A 82 4.93 1.31 15.39
C LEU A 82 3.87 0.22 15.24
N GLY A 83 4.29 -0.99 14.87
CA GLY A 83 3.43 -2.19 14.80
C GLY A 83 3.13 -2.71 13.40
N ILE A 84 2.59 -3.93 13.34
CA ILE A 84 2.45 -4.74 12.12
C ILE A 84 1.55 -4.06 11.06
N TYR A 85 0.50 -3.35 11.49
CA TYR A 85 -0.33 -2.60 10.55
C TYR A 85 0.50 -1.55 9.79
N GLY A 86 1.17 -0.64 10.51
CA GLY A 86 2.01 0.40 9.91
C GLY A 86 3.17 -0.17 9.09
N ILE A 87 3.84 -1.20 9.60
CA ILE A 87 4.94 -1.89 8.91
C ILE A 87 4.45 -2.49 7.59
N SER A 88 3.32 -3.20 7.60
CA SER A 88 2.77 -3.84 6.39
C SER A 88 2.35 -2.82 5.33
N LYS A 89 1.77 -1.68 5.74
CA LYS A 89 1.38 -0.58 4.85
C LYS A 89 2.61 0.09 4.25
N TRP A 90 3.64 0.36 5.06
CA TRP A 90 4.90 0.89 4.58
C TRP A 90 5.60 -0.03 3.57
N GLN A 91 5.63 -1.34 3.84
CA GLN A 91 6.18 -2.32 2.89
C GLN A 91 5.41 -2.37 1.57
N GLY A 92 4.09 -2.15 1.62
CA GLY A 92 3.26 -1.94 0.43
C GLY A 92 3.70 -0.71 -0.37
N GLU A 93 3.91 0.43 0.29
CA GLU A 93 4.43 1.65 -0.34
C GLU A 93 5.78 1.41 -1.02
N GLU A 94 6.73 0.80 -0.30
CA GLU A 94 8.06 0.50 -0.82
C GLU A 94 8.01 -0.38 -2.07
N THR A 95 7.14 -1.40 -2.07
CA THR A 95 7.00 -2.28 -3.22
C THR A 95 6.45 -1.55 -4.44
N ILE A 96 5.51 -0.61 -4.26
CA ILE A 96 5.03 0.25 -5.35
C ILE A 96 6.19 1.08 -5.91
N ARG A 97 6.92 1.80 -5.04
CA ARG A 97 8.04 2.66 -5.47
C ARG A 97 9.10 1.91 -6.26
N GLN A 98 9.42 0.70 -5.83
CA GLN A 98 10.42 -0.16 -6.50
C GLN A 98 9.91 -0.74 -7.82
N THR A 99 8.59 -0.93 -7.96
CA THR A 99 8.01 -1.68 -9.08
C THR A 99 7.48 -0.76 -10.18
N LEU A 100 6.65 0.23 -9.84
CA LEU A 100 5.84 1.00 -10.78
C LEU A 100 6.19 2.48 -10.69
N PRO A 101 6.89 3.08 -11.67
CA PRO A 101 7.22 4.50 -11.63
C PRO A 101 5.99 5.43 -11.62
N GLU A 102 4.95 5.10 -12.39
CA GLU A 102 3.73 5.89 -12.51
C GLU A 102 2.74 5.57 -11.38
N HIS A 103 2.96 6.14 -10.20
CA HIS A 103 2.12 5.93 -9.04
C HIS A 103 1.92 7.19 -8.19
N ILE A 104 0.85 7.16 -7.39
CA ILE A 104 0.60 8.09 -6.28
C ILE A 104 0.37 7.26 -5.02
N ILE A 105 1.06 7.63 -3.94
CA ILE A 105 0.78 7.12 -2.60
C ILE A 105 0.14 8.26 -1.82
N LEU A 106 -1.10 8.06 -1.37
CA LEU A 106 -1.85 9.03 -0.58
C LEU A 106 -1.98 8.51 0.85
N ARG A 107 -1.24 9.09 1.79
CA ARG A 107 -1.37 8.78 3.22
C ARG A 107 -2.56 9.56 3.78
N VAL A 108 -3.45 8.87 4.49
CA VAL A 108 -4.59 9.47 5.19
C VAL A 108 -4.54 9.15 6.69
N ALA A 109 -5.16 10.00 7.50
CA ALA A 109 -5.34 9.81 8.95
C ALA A 109 -6.73 9.25 9.26
#